data_AF-A0A4P6F9H0-F1
#
_entry.id   AF-A0A4P6F9H0-F1
#
_cell.length_a   1.000
_cell.length_b   1.000
_cell.length_c   1.000
_cell.angle_alpha   90.00
_cell.angle_beta   90.00
_cell.angle_gamma   90.00
#
_symmetry.space_group_name_H-M   'P 1'
#
loop_
_entity.id
_entity.type
_entity.pdbx_description
1 polymer ?
#
loop_
_entity_poly.entity_id
_entity_poly.type
_entity_poly.pdbx_seq_one_letter_code
_entity_poly.pdbx_strand_id
1 'polypeptide(L)'
;MASKKTKAASRKAAAAKTEKAAAKLAAAKAAAKAERKALEAAAAKAIADAKSAVNAAEKAAKKVDARSRERAAVLRERIKEAEKLAAKAVRRAEKTAALEAGKLESVVLHRIEIPTDASPEAAAGPAAPAVKEDVVAAPAPKAKPAPKAAPKPNPAPAAAPAPAPAAEPTFRELRERAKAAGVVGYSRMNKAALATALGEA
;
A
#
# COMPACT_ATOMS: atom_id res chain seq x y z
N MET A 1 -95.71 -20.62 -20.78
CA MET A 1 -95.18 -20.30 -19.44
C MET A 1 -93.67 -20.58 -19.23
N ALA A 2 -92.93 -21.17 -20.19
CA ALA A 2 -91.53 -21.58 -20.00
C ALA A 2 -90.46 -20.45 -20.11
N SER A 3 -90.78 -19.30 -20.72
CA SER A 3 -89.79 -18.24 -21.05
C SER A 3 -89.31 -17.37 -19.87
N LYS A 4 -90.12 -17.20 -18.81
CA LYS A 4 -89.73 -16.39 -17.64
C LYS A 4 -88.71 -17.08 -16.73
N LYS A 5 -88.78 -18.42 -16.59
CA LYS A 5 -87.91 -19.20 -15.68
C LYS A 5 -86.47 -19.26 -16.20
N THR A 6 -86.28 -19.36 -17.52
CA THR A 6 -84.95 -19.40 -18.15
C THR A 6 -84.25 -18.04 -18.11
N LYS A 7 -85.00 -16.93 -18.26
CA LYS A 7 -84.46 -15.55 -18.14
C LYS A 7 -84.04 -15.18 -16.71
N ALA A 8 -84.72 -15.70 -15.70
CA ALA A 8 -84.33 -15.52 -14.30
C ALA A 8 -83.04 -16.28 -13.96
N ALA A 9 -82.89 -17.52 -14.46
CA ALA A 9 -81.70 -18.33 -14.26
C ALA A 9 -80.45 -17.71 -14.93
N SER A 10 -80.58 -17.16 -16.14
CA SER A 10 -79.44 -16.52 -16.83
C SER A 10 -78.99 -15.23 -16.15
N ARG A 11 -79.92 -14.42 -15.64
CA ARG A 11 -79.59 -13.21 -14.85
C ARG A 11 -78.89 -13.56 -13.53
N LYS A 12 -79.32 -14.61 -12.85
CA LYS A 12 -78.67 -15.09 -11.61
C LYS A 12 -77.25 -15.59 -11.88
N ALA A 13 -77.03 -16.31 -12.98
CA ALA A 13 -75.70 -16.75 -13.39
C ALA A 13 -74.78 -15.58 -13.79
N ALA A 14 -75.32 -14.55 -14.45
CA ALA A 14 -74.57 -13.34 -14.79
C ALA A 14 -74.17 -12.56 -13.53
N ALA A 15 -75.09 -12.39 -12.57
CA ALA A 15 -74.83 -11.74 -11.29
C ALA A 15 -73.75 -12.46 -10.46
N ALA A 16 -73.80 -13.80 -10.40
CA ALA A 16 -72.79 -14.60 -9.71
C ALA A 16 -71.40 -14.48 -10.37
N LYS A 17 -71.34 -14.39 -11.71
CA LYS A 17 -70.07 -14.17 -12.43
C LYS A 17 -69.50 -12.78 -12.15
N THR A 18 -70.34 -11.74 -12.09
CA THR A 18 -69.89 -10.38 -11.77
C THR A 18 -69.41 -10.25 -10.33
N GLU A 19 -70.07 -10.92 -9.38
CA GLU A 19 -69.65 -10.93 -7.97
C GLU A 19 -68.31 -11.66 -7.78
N LYS A 20 -68.12 -12.80 -8.45
CA LYS A 20 -66.84 -13.52 -8.47
C LYS A 20 -65.71 -12.70 -9.10
N ALA A 21 -66.01 -11.95 -10.16
CA ALA A 21 -65.04 -11.03 -10.78
C ALA A 21 -64.68 -9.86 -9.85
N ALA A 22 -65.66 -9.27 -9.17
CA ALA A 22 -65.44 -8.20 -8.20
C ALA A 22 -64.58 -8.68 -7.01
N ALA A 23 -64.86 -9.86 -6.47
CA ALA A 23 -64.06 -10.46 -5.40
C ALA A 23 -62.60 -10.71 -5.83
N LYS A 24 -62.38 -11.23 -7.04
CA LYS A 24 -61.02 -11.44 -7.59
C LYS A 24 -60.27 -10.12 -7.77
N LEU A 25 -60.95 -9.06 -8.23
CA LEU A 25 -60.36 -7.73 -8.41
C LEU A 25 -60.03 -7.07 -7.06
N ALA A 26 -60.86 -7.27 -6.04
CA ALA A 26 -60.56 -6.81 -4.68
C ALA A 26 -59.35 -7.54 -4.08
N ALA A 27 -59.26 -8.86 -4.25
CA ALA A 27 -58.12 -9.66 -3.81
C ALA A 27 -56.81 -9.23 -4.51
N ALA A 28 -56.85 -9.02 -5.82
CA ALA A 28 -55.70 -8.56 -6.59
C ALA A 28 -55.23 -7.16 -6.15
N LYS A 29 -56.15 -6.23 -5.87
CA LYS A 29 -55.82 -4.90 -5.33
C LYS A 29 -55.21 -4.98 -3.93
N ALA A 30 -55.71 -5.87 -3.08
CA ALA A 30 -55.14 -6.09 -1.75
C ALA A 30 -53.72 -6.66 -1.82
N ALA A 31 -53.47 -7.63 -2.71
CA ALA A 31 -52.14 -8.18 -2.96
C ALA A 31 -51.16 -7.11 -3.47
N ALA A 32 -51.54 -6.32 -4.47
CA ALA A 32 -50.72 -5.23 -5.00
C ALA A 32 -50.40 -4.16 -3.94
N LYS A 33 -51.35 -3.86 -3.05
CA LYS A 33 -51.11 -2.93 -1.92
C LYS A 33 -50.11 -3.52 -0.91
N ALA A 34 -50.20 -4.81 -0.62
CA ALA A 34 -49.27 -5.49 0.27
C ALA A 34 -47.84 -5.53 -0.32
N GLU A 35 -47.71 -5.86 -1.60
CA GLU A 35 -46.43 -5.84 -2.32
C GLU A 35 -45.82 -4.44 -2.35
N ARG A 36 -46.60 -3.41 -2.67
CA ARG A 36 -46.14 -2.02 -2.62
C ARG A 36 -45.63 -1.63 -1.24
N LYS A 37 -46.36 -1.99 -0.18
CA LYS A 37 -45.93 -1.70 1.20
C LYS A 37 -44.63 -2.44 1.56
N ALA A 38 -44.48 -3.68 1.11
CA ALA A 38 -43.25 -4.45 1.33
C ALA A 38 -42.06 -3.83 0.59
N LEU A 39 -42.26 -3.37 -0.65
CA LEU A 39 -41.25 -2.67 -1.44
C LEU A 39 -40.86 -1.33 -0.80
N GLU A 40 -41.83 -0.54 -0.34
CA GLU A 40 -41.56 0.72 0.37
C GLU A 40 -40.77 0.49 1.66
N ALA A 41 -41.10 -0.55 2.44
CA ALA A 41 -40.35 -0.92 3.63
C ALA A 41 -38.92 -1.40 3.32
N ALA A 42 -38.75 -2.22 2.27
CA ALA A 42 -37.45 -2.67 1.81
C ALA A 42 -36.58 -1.50 1.32
N ALA A 43 -37.16 -0.56 0.56
CA ALA A 43 -36.48 0.65 0.11
C ALA A 43 -36.08 1.54 1.29
N ALA A 44 -36.97 1.74 2.27
CA ALA A 44 -36.66 2.51 3.47
C ALA A 44 -35.51 1.89 4.27
N LYS A 45 -35.49 0.56 4.42
CA LYS A 45 -34.39 -0.17 5.06
C LYS A 45 -33.08 -0.03 4.27
N ALA A 46 -33.12 -0.23 2.95
CA ALA A 46 -31.94 -0.06 2.10
C ALA A 46 -31.36 1.36 2.18
N ILE A 47 -32.21 2.39 2.24
CA ILE A 47 -31.77 3.78 2.42
C ILE A 47 -31.13 3.97 3.81
N ALA A 48 -31.70 3.40 4.87
CA ALA A 48 -31.13 3.46 6.21
C ALA A 48 -29.76 2.78 6.28
N ASP A 49 -29.65 1.58 5.69
CA ASP A 49 -28.41 0.83 5.61
C ASP A 49 -27.35 1.61 4.81
N ALA A 50 -27.71 2.18 3.66
CA ALA A 50 -26.82 3.02 2.86
C ALA A 50 -26.32 4.25 3.63
N LYS A 51 -27.20 4.95 4.36
CA LYS A 51 -26.81 6.09 5.21
C LYS A 51 -25.83 5.67 6.31
N SER A 52 -26.07 4.52 6.94
CA SER A 52 -25.17 4.00 7.96
C SER A 52 -23.79 3.63 7.41
N ALA A 53 -23.75 3.05 6.20
CA ALA A 53 -22.53 2.70 5.50
C ALA A 53 -21.71 3.95 5.12
N VAL A 54 -22.37 5.01 4.63
CA VAL A 54 -21.71 6.29 4.33
C VAL A 54 -21.10 6.89 5.59
N ASN A 55 -21.85 6.96 6.70
CA ASN A 55 -21.33 7.46 7.97
C ASN A 55 -20.12 6.65 8.47
N ALA A 56 -20.14 5.33 8.32
CA ALA A 56 -19.02 4.47 8.66
C ALA A 56 -17.80 4.73 7.76
N ALA A 57 -18.01 4.89 6.45
CA ALA A 57 -16.96 5.21 5.48
C ALA A 57 -16.32 6.58 5.77
N GLU A 58 -17.11 7.61 6.09
CA GLU A 58 -16.60 8.93 6.45
C GLU A 58 -15.72 8.89 7.72
N LYS A 59 -16.14 8.14 8.75
CA LYS A 59 -15.35 7.96 9.96
C LYS A 59 -14.03 7.23 9.67
N ALA A 60 -14.07 6.22 8.80
CA ALA A 60 -12.88 5.50 8.37
C ALA A 60 -11.92 6.43 7.61
N ALA A 61 -12.43 7.24 6.68
CA ALA A 61 -11.64 8.23 5.93
C ALA A 61 -10.97 9.24 6.88
N LYS A 62 -11.74 9.84 7.79
CA LYS A 62 -11.21 10.77 8.82
C LYS A 62 -10.10 10.12 9.66
N LYS A 63 -10.23 8.84 10.00
CA LYS A 63 -9.21 8.11 10.77
C LYS A 63 -7.94 7.87 9.95
N VAL A 64 -8.06 7.57 8.66
CA VAL A 64 -6.90 7.43 7.76
C VAL A 64 -6.19 8.78 7.59
N ASP A 65 -6.93 9.87 7.42
CA ASP A 65 -6.37 11.22 7.33
C ASP A 65 -5.64 11.62 8.62
N ALA A 66 -6.26 11.37 9.78
CA ALA A 66 -5.65 11.64 11.07
C ALA A 66 -4.33 10.87 11.25
N ARG A 67 -4.33 9.56 10.95
CA ARG A 67 -3.11 8.73 10.98
C ARG A 67 -2.04 9.22 10.00
N SER A 68 -2.45 9.72 8.85
CA SER A 68 -1.52 10.24 7.83
C SER A 68 -0.88 11.54 8.31
N ARG A 69 -1.66 12.42 8.94
CA ARG A 69 -1.14 13.66 9.56
C ARG A 69 -0.20 13.36 10.72
N GLU A 70 -0.53 12.39 11.57
CA GLU A 70 0.33 11.96 12.67
C GLU A 70 1.66 11.41 12.16
N ARG A 71 1.64 10.52 11.15
CA ARG A 71 2.86 10.01 10.50
C ARG A 71 3.69 11.14 9.88
N ALA A 72 3.04 12.10 9.22
CA ALA A 72 3.73 13.26 8.67
C ALA A 72 4.39 14.11 9.77
N ALA A 73 3.73 14.30 10.91
CA ALA A 73 4.32 15.00 12.06
C ALA A 73 5.55 14.25 12.62
N VAL A 74 5.44 12.94 12.82
CA VAL A 74 6.58 12.11 13.28
C VAL A 74 7.75 12.18 12.30
N LEU A 75 7.48 12.11 10.99
CA LEU A 75 8.54 12.24 9.97
C LEU A 75 9.19 13.63 10.00
N ARG A 76 8.43 14.71 10.22
CA ARG A 76 8.99 16.06 10.37
C ARG A 76 9.92 16.16 11.57
N GLU A 77 9.54 15.59 12.72
CA GLU A 77 10.41 15.57 13.89
C GLU A 77 11.68 14.75 13.64
N ARG A 78 11.57 13.59 12.99
CA ARG A 78 12.74 12.79 12.58
C ARG A 78 13.66 13.53 11.61
N ILE A 79 13.11 14.30 10.69
CA ILE A 79 13.90 15.15 9.78
C ILE A 79 14.66 16.21 10.58
N LYS A 80 14.01 16.92 11.51
CA LYS A 80 14.68 17.89 12.38
C LYS A 80 15.78 17.26 13.23
N GLU A 81 15.55 16.07 13.77
CA GLU A 81 16.57 15.33 14.53
C GLU A 81 17.75 14.93 13.63
N ALA A 82 17.47 14.42 12.44
CA ALA A 82 18.50 14.07 11.46
C ALA A 82 19.33 15.30 11.05
N GLU A 83 18.69 16.45 10.83
CA GLU A 83 19.38 17.72 10.54
C GLU A 83 20.28 18.15 11.71
N LYS A 84 19.81 18.06 12.94
CA LYS A 84 20.63 18.36 14.14
C LYS A 84 21.81 17.41 14.26
N LEU A 85 21.61 16.12 14.01
CA LEU A 85 22.67 15.11 14.06
C LEU A 85 23.70 15.33 12.94
N ALA A 86 23.24 15.65 11.73
CA ALA A 86 24.10 16.00 10.61
C ALA A 86 24.93 17.25 10.91
N ALA A 87 24.31 18.32 11.42
CA ALA A 87 25.02 19.54 11.82
C ALA A 87 26.06 19.27 12.93
N LYS A 88 25.74 18.42 13.90
CA LYS A 88 26.70 17.98 14.93
C LYS A 88 27.84 17.15 14.33
N ALA A 89 27.56 16.29 13.35
CA ALA A 89 28.58 15.50 12.67
C ALA A 89 29.54 16.39 11.87
N VAL A 90 29.02 17.38 11.14
CA VAL A 90 29.83 18.38 10.41
C VAL A 90 30.73 19.15 11.38
N ARG A 91 30.17 19.69 12.48
CA ARG A 91 30.98 20.40 13.49
C ARG A 91 32.09 19.51 14.10
N ARG A 92 31.82 18.22 14.31
CA ARG A 92 32.84 17.28 14.79
C ARG A 92 33.92 17.06 13.75
N ALA A 93 33.54 16.88 12.49
CA ALA A 93 34.47 16.72 11.38
C ALA A 93 35.35 17.96 11.18
N GLU A 94 34.77 19.16 11.26
CA GLU A 94 35.51 20.43 11.22
C GLU A 94 36.50 20.54 12.38
N LYS A 95 36.07 20.21 13.61
CA LYS A 95 36.95 20.23 14.78
C LYS A 95 38.09 19.23 14.65
N THR A 96 37.83 18.02 14.15
CA THR A 96 38.89 17.03 13.89
C THR A 96 39.83 17.49 12.79
N ALA A 97 39.32 18.07 11.70
CA ALA A 97 40.14 18.58 10.61
C ALA A 97 41.04 19.74 11.07
N ALA A 98 40.53 20.65 11.90
CA ALA A 98 41.32 21.74 12.47
C ALA A 98 42.45 21.22 13.39
N LEU A 99 42.17 20.19 14.19
CA LEU A 99 43.19 19.55 15.04
C LEU A 99 44.28 18.87 14.21
N GLU A 100 43.90 18.16 13.14
CA GLU A 100 44.87 17.54 12.23
C GLU A 100 45.67 18.59 11.44
N ALA A 101 45.04 19.68 10.99
CA ALA A 101 45.73 20.79 10.35
C ALA A 101 46.76 21.44 11.30
N GLY A 102 46.39 21.71 12.55
CA GLY A 102 47.32 22.25 13.55
C GLY A 102 48.49 21.30 13.87
N LYS A 103 48.25 19.97 13.88
CA LYS A 103 49.34 18.99 13.99
C LYS A 103 50.27 19.06 12.78
N LEU A 104 49.73 19.08 11.57
CA LEU A 104 50.54 19.18 10.35
C LEU A 104 51.33 20.49 10.31
N GLU A 105 50.73 21.62 10.68
CA GLU A 105 51.42 22.90 10.80
C GLU A 105 52.56 22.85 11.81
N SER A 106 52.34 22.23 12.99
CA SER A 106 53.41 22.05 13.99
C SER A 106 54.56 21.17 13.49
N VAL A 107 54.26 20.11 12.74
CA VAL A 107 55.27 19.22 12.12
C VAL A 107 56.03 19.95 11.02
N VAL A 108 55.36 20.78 10.22
CA VAL A 108 56.00 21.60 9.18
C VAL A 108 56.91 22.65 9.81
N LEU A 109 56.45 23.36 10.84
CA LEU A 109 57.27 24.34 11.56
C LEU A 109 58.50 23.69 12.21
N HIS A 110 58.34 22.56 12.92
CA HIS A 110 59.49 21.83 13.48
C HIS A 110 60.44 21.31 12.41
N ARG A 111 59.95 20.94 11.22
CA ARG A 111 60.80 20.50 10.11
C ARG A 111 61.57 21.64 9.44
N ILE A 112 61.09 22.88 9.55
CA ILE A 112 61.78 24.09 9.07
C ILE A 112 62.79 24.59 10.11
N GLU A 113 62.53 24.39 11.41
CA GLU A 113 63.43 24.81 12.50
C GLU A 113 64.62 23.85 12.75
N ILE A 114 64.62 22.65 12.16
CA ILE A 114 65.86 21.85 12.08
C ILE A 114 66.68 22.43 10.91
N PRO A 115 67.83 23.10 11.16
CA PRO A 115 68.66 23.56 10.07
C PRO A 115 69.08 22.35 9.22
N THR A 116 68.79 22.44 7.93
CA THR A 116 69.30 21.60 6.86
C THR A 116 70.82 21.79 6.71
N ASP A 117 71.58 21.50 7.75
CA ASP A 117 73.03 21.25 7.71
C ASP A 117 73.25 19.77 7.97
N ALA A 118 72.83 18.93 7.01
CA ALA A 118 73.34 17.57 6.88
C ALA A 118 73.02 17.02 5.49
N SER A 119 73.91 17.29 4.53
CA SER A 119 74.15 16.44 3.36
C SER A 119 75.43 16.89 2.65
N PRO A 120 76.17 16.06 1.89
CA PRO A 120 76.04 14.61 1.64
C PRO A 120 77.39 13.83 1.73
N GLU A 121 77.41 12.52 1.97
CA GLU A 121 78.23 11.57 1.17
C GLU A 121 78.07 10.08 1.55
N ALA A 122 77.72 9.30 0.53
CA ALA A 122 78.07 7.91 0.24
C ALA A 122 78.08 6.84 1.36
N ALA A 123 77.19 5.86 1.28
CA ALA A 123 77.47 4.59 0.59
C ALA A 123 76.36 3.54 0.81
N ALA A 124 76.22 2.67 -0.20
CA ALA A 124 75.49 1.40 -0.21
C ALA A 124 73.98 1.42 -0.50
N GLY A 125 73.65 1.32 -1.79
CA GLY A 125 72.55 0.46 -2.25
C GLY A 125 73.11 -0.64 -3.16
N PRO A 126 72.30 -1.62 -3.63
CA PRO A 126 71.01 -2.04 -3.12
C PRO A 126 70.93 -3.57 -2.90
N ALA A 127 70.17 -4.03 -1.90
CA ALA A 127 69.72 -5.41 -1.83
C ALA A 127 68.23 -5.43 -1.48
N ALA A 128 67.41 -5.70 -2.50
CA ALA A 128 66.04 -6.13 -2.37
C ALA A 128 66.00 -7.45 -1.55
N PRO A 129 64.93 -7.71 -0.78
CA PRO A 129 63.76 -8.29 -1.42
C PRO A 129 62.40 -7.81 -0.89
N ALA A 130 61.45 -7.78 -1.83
CA ALA A 130 60.05 -8.15 -1.68
C ALA A 130 59.28 -7.67 -0.43
N VAL A 131 58.57 -6.56 -0.59
CA VAL A 131 57.25 -6.38 0.02
C VAL A 131 56.31 -5.86 -1.05
N LYS A 132 55.26 -6.64 -1.30
CA LYS A 132 54.21 -6.34 -2.27
C LYS A 132 53.45 -5.11 -1.80
N GLU A 133 53.52 -4.05 -2.59
CA GLU A 133 52.56 -2.95 -2.56
C GLU A 133 51.24 -3.46 -3.15
N ASP A 134 50.21 -3.59 -2.31
CA ASP A 134 48.82 -3.49 -2.74
C ASP A 134 48.17 -2.40 -1.88
N VAL A 135 48.22 -1.20 -2.46
CA VAL A 135 47.38 -0.01 -2.31
C VAL A 135 46.27 -0.06 -1.25
N VAL A 136 46.35 0.91 -0.33
CA VAL A 136 45.24 1.43 0.49
C VAL A 136 44.09 1.91 -0.39
N ALA A 137 42.87 1.43 -0.15
CA ALA A 137 41.65 2.17 -0.45
C ALA A 137 40.47 1.70 0.43
N ALA A 138 40.29 2.35 1.58
CA ALA A 138 39.00 2.41 2.26
C ALA A 138 38.03 3.32 1.45
N PRO A 139 36.71 3.15 1.61
CA PRO A 139 35.75 3.05 0.52
C PRO A 139 35.32 4.40 -0.09
N ALA A 140 35.33 4.48 -1.42
CA ALA A 140 34.68 5.57 -2.14
C ALA A 140 33.16 5.32 -2.25
N PRO A 141 32.31 6.22 -1.73
CA PRO A 141 30.86 6.15 -1.87
C PRO A 141 30.48 6.55 -3.31
N LYS A 142 29.86 5.63 -4.06
CA LYS A 142 29.29 5.92 -5.38
C LYS A 142 27.78 5.78 -5.37
N ALA A 143 27.15 6.76 -6.02
CA ALA A 143 25.78 6.81 -6.52
C ALA A 143 24.64 7.10 -5.53
N LYS A 144 24.30 8.40 -5.47
CA LYS A 144 22.93 8.94 -5.33
C LYS A 144 21.89 8.02 -6.00
N PRO A 145 20.78 7.67 -5.32
CA PRO A 145 19.57 7.24 -6.01
C PRO A 145 18.95 8.44 -6.74
N ALA A 146 18.72 8.28 -8.04
CA ALA A 146 18.01 9.22 -8.88
C ALA A 146 16.58 9.50 -8.34
N PRO A 147 16.02 10.70 -8.55
CA PRO A 147 14.67 11.05 -8.12
C PRO A 147 13.66 10.17 -8.86
N LYS A 148 12.89 9.36 -8.13
CA LYS A 148 11.79 8.60 -8.72
C LYS A 148 10.67 9.56 -9.10
N ALA A 149 10.27 9.43 -10.36
CA ALA A 149 9.21 10.14 -11.03
C ALA A 149 7.89 10.17 -10.24
N ALA A 150 7.16 11.26 -10.49
CA ALA A 150 5.83 11.58 -9.99
C ALA A 150 4.80 10.43 -10.10
N PRO A 151 3.80 10.40 -9.20
CA PRO A 151 2.70 9.44 -9.24
C PRO A 151 1.83 9.66 -10.47
N LYS A 152 1.64 8.61 -11.28
CA LYS A 152 0.61 8.55 -12.32
C LYS A 152 -0.74 8.09 -11.71
N PRO A 153 -1.86 8.51 -12.33
CA PRO A 153 -3.10 8.83 -11.62
C PRO A 153 -3.96 7.61 -11.29
N ASN A 154 -4.84 7.86 -10.32
CA ASN A 154 -5.97 7.06 -9.88
C ASN A 154 -6.76 6.44 -11.07
N PRO A 155 -7.08 5.13 -11.08
CA PRO A 155 -7.93 4.57 -12.11
C PRO A 155 -9.37 5.08 -11.95
N ALA A 156 -9.89 5.68 -13.02
CA ALA A 156 -11.30 6.01 -13.16
C ALA A 156 -12.15 4.73 -13.21
N PRO A 157 -13.39 4.74 -12.68
CA PRO A 157 -14.28 3.57 -12.72
C PRO A 157 -14.77 3.34 -14.16
N ALA A 158 -14.46 2.19 -14.73
CA ALA A 158 -14.98 1.75 -16.02
C ALA A 158 -15.60 0.36 -15.90
N ALA A 159 -16.90 0.33 -16.20
CA ALA A 159 -17.66 -0.69 -16.94
C ALA A 159 -17.49 -2.20 -16.62
N ALA A 160 -18.65 -2.82 -16.34
CA ALA A 160 -19.12 -4.20 -16.53
C ALA A 160 -18.13 -5.36 -16.84
N PRO A 161 -18.35 -6.55 -16.23
CA PRO A 161 -17.40 -7.67 -16.24
C PRO A 161 -17.36 -8.41 -17.58
N ALA A 162 -16.15 -8.68 -18.08
CA ALA A 162 -15.86 -9.62 -19.17
C ALA A 162 -14.92 -10.74 -18.64
N PRO A 163 -14.99 -11.96 -19.21
CA PRO A 163 -14.70 -13.22 -18.52
C PRO A 163 -13.22 -13.49 -18.27
N ALA A 164 -12.95 -14.23 -17.20
CA ALA A 164 -11.64 -14.51 -16.60
C ALA A 164 -10.66 -15.26 -17.52
N PRO A 165 -9.41 -14.78 -17.70
CA PRO A 165 -8.31 -15.65 -18.09
C PRO A 165 -7.85 -16.46 -16.86
N ALA A 166 -7.49 -17.73 -17.09
CA ALA A 166 -7.02 -18.66 -16.05
C ALA A 166 -5.99 -17.99 -15.13
N ALA A 167 -6.37 -17.82 -13.86
CA ALA A 167 -5.59 -17.04 -12.89
C ALA A 167 -4.38 -17.85 -12.44
N GLU A 168 -3.20 -17.51 -12.97
CA GLU A 168 -1.96 -17.87 -12.32
C GLU A 168 -2.00 -17.41 -10.85
N PRO A 169 -1.64 -18.27 -9.89
CA PRO A 169 -1.74 -17.93 -8.47
C PRO A 169 -0.97 -16.64 -8.18
N THR A 170 -1.64 -15.71 -7.52
CA THR A 170 -1.02 -14.43 -7.20
C THR A 170 0.07 -14.63 -6.13
N PHE A 171 1.05 -13.74 -6.07
CA PHE A 171 2.14 -13.87 -5.09
C PHE A 171 1.64 -13.90 -3.63
N ARG A 172 0.52 -13.24 -3.34
CA ARG A 172 -0.10 -13.28 -2.01
C ARG A 172 -0.72 -14.65 -1.71
N GLU A 173 -1.39 -15.25 -2.69
CA GLU A 173 -1.96 -16.59 -2.55
C GLU A 173 -0.88 -17.64 -2.33
N LEU A 174 0.24 -17.57 -3.07
CA LEU A 174 1.39 -18.45 -2.85
C LEU A 174 1.98 -18.31 -1.45
N ARG A 175 2.00 -17.09 -0.88
CA ARG A 175 2.44 -16.90 0.51
C ARG A 175 1.49 -17.49 1.54
N GLU A 176 0.18 -17.32 1.34
CA GLU A 176 -0.82 -17.91 2.24
C GLU A 176 -0.79 -19.44 2.17
N ARG A 177 -0.64 -20.00 0.96
CA ARG A 177 -0.44 -21.45 0.76
C ARG A 177 0.85 -21.94 1.41
N ALA A 178 1.97 -21.25 1.23
CA ALA A 178 3.24 -21.62 1.86
C ALA A 178 3.21 -21.49 3.39
N LYS A 179 2.45 -20.53 3.92
CA LYS A 179 2.18 -20.40 5.36
C LYS A 179 1.34 -21.59 5.87
N ALA A 180 0.28 -21.95 5.15
CA ALA A 180 -0.56 -23.10 5.49
C ALA A 180 0.20 -24.43 5.39
N ALA A 181 1.14 -24.54 4.45
CA ALA A 181 2.03 -25.68 4.27
C ALA A 181 3.24 -25.68 5.24
N GLY A 182 3.40 -24.65 6.08
CA GLY A 182 4.48 -24.59 7.08
C GLY A 182 5.87 -24.37 6.50
N VAL A 183 6.00 -23.79 5.30
CA VAL A 183 7.31 -23.56 4.64
C VAL A 183 8.14 -22.57 5.45
N VAL A 184 9.24 -23.02 6.05
CA VAL A 184 10.13 -22.15 6.85
C VAL A 184 10.72 -21.05 5.97
N GLY A 185 10.58 -19.78 6.40
CA GLY A 185 11.09 -18.64 5.64
C GLY A 185 10.22 -18.18 4.47
N TYR A 186 8.97 -18.68 4.33
CA TYR A 186 8.03 -18.29 3.27
C TYR A 186 7.90 -16.77 3.06
N SER A 187 7.99 -15.98 4.14
CA SER A 187 7.87 -14.52 4.06
C SER A 187 9.06 -13.83 3.37
N ARG A 188 10.23 -14.49 3.31
CA ARG A 188 11.45 -13.96 2.66
C ARG A 188 11.60 -14.45 1.22
N MET A 189 10.81 -15.43 0.81
CA MET A 189 10.88 -16.04 -0.52
C MET A 189 10.20 -15.17 -1.58
N ASN A 190 10.71 -15.27 -2.81
CA ASN A 190 10.15 -14.65 -4.02
C ASN A 190 9.11 -15.57 -4.69
N LYS A 191 8.39 -15.09 -5.72
CA LYS A 191 7.26 -15.82 -6.33
C LYS A 191 7.68 -17.20 -6.83
N ALA A 192 8.82 -17.29 -7.51
CA ALA A 192 9.34 -18.53 -8.05
C ALA A 192 9.73 -19.53 -6.94
N ALA A 193 10.47 -19.08 -5.92
CA ALA A 193 10.87 -19.93 -4.80
C ALA A 193 9.65 -20.44 -4.01
N LEU A 194 8.59 -19.64 -3.88
CA LEU A 194 7.33 -20.09 -3.27
C LEU A 194 6.61 -21.13 -4.14
N ALA A 195 6.56 -20.94 -5.46
CA ALA A 195 5.97 -21.91 -6.38
C ALA A 195 6.74 -23.25 -6.35
N THR A 196 8.08 -23.21 -6.37
CA THR A 196 8.92 -24.41 -6.25
C THR A 196 8.75 -25.10 -4.89
N ALA A 197 8.70 -24.35 -3.78
CA ALA A 197 8.48 -24.91 -2.45
C ALA A 197 7.09 -25.56 -2.29
N LEU A 198 6.11 -25.12 -3.10
CA LEU A 198 4.75 -25.68 -3.15
C LEU A 198 4.58 -26.77 -4.23
N GLY A 199 5.61 -27.05 -5.04
CA GLY A 199 5.53 -28.01 -6.14
C GLY A 199 4.73 -27.55 -7.36
N GLU A 200 4.55 -26.23 -7.53
CA GLU A 200 3.81 -25.60 -8.64
C GLU A 200 4.76 -25.13 -9.78
N ALA A 201 5.96 -25.73 -9.91
CA ALA A 201 7.00 -25.36 -10.88
C ALA A 201 6.83 -26.06 -12.24
#